data_AF-A0A1B6HZ51-F1
#
_entry.id   AF-A0A1B6HZ51-F1
#
_cell.length_a   1.000
_cell.length_b   1.000
_cell.length_c   1.000
_cell.angle_alpha   90.00
_cell.angle_beta   90.00
_cell.angle_gamma   90.00
#
_symmetry.space_group_name_H-M   'P 1'
#
loop_
_entity.id
_entity.type
_entity.pdbx_description
1 polymer ?
#
loop_
_entity_poly.entity_id
_entity_poly.type
_entity_poly.pdbx_seq_one_letter_code
_entity_poly.pdbx_strand_id
1 'polypeptide(L)'
;GSILCPWAVASKPDSTARQVGALFGCPSDTDLAECLRRAPLSKILALDLQAPRFLSVYGPWFATDPQTSLDRAGDSFISRPVMVGVVSTESYLDLNSHQVQLGFEEDQRNRILRTFIRNTYLYHLNELFSTVRNEYTDWDKPIIHPINLRDSTLEALSDGHTVSRMVHLTVLHSRRGSTTFLLHFNHQTRETDYIQ
;
A
#
# COMPACT_ATOMS: atom_id res chain seq x y z
N GLY A 1 -4.78 8.01 2.76
CA GLY A 1 -3.43 7.60 2.32
C GLY A 1 -2.36 8.56 2.85
N SER A 2 -1.15 8.06 3.14
CA SER A 2 -0.01 8.86 3.61
C SER A 2 1.31 8.36 3.01
N ILE A 3 2.38 9.14 3.16
CA ILE A 3 3.75 8.75 2.75
C ILE A 3 4.24 7.44 3.41
N LEU A 4 3.63 7.04 4.53
CA LEU A 4 3.95 5.80 5.24
C LEU A 4 3.30 4.56 4.62
N CYS A 5 2.36 4.73 3.69
CA CYS A 5 1.73 3.63 2.98
C CYS A 5 2.70 3.04 1.94
N PRO A 6 2.79 1.70 1.80
CA PRO A 6 3.77 1.06 0.92
C PRO A 6 3.56 1.37 -0.57
N TRP A 7 2.33 1.68 -0.96
CA TRP A 7 1.98 2.08 -2.32
C TRP A 7 2.19 3.58 -2.61
N ALA A 8 2.44 4.41 -1.60
CA ALA A 8 2.56 5.87 -1.76
C ALA A 8 3.93 6.33 -2.27
N VAL A 9 4.95 5.47 -2.18
CA VAL A 9 6.34 5.75 -2.57
C VAL A 9 6.81 4.72 -3.59
N ALA A 10 7.53 5.18 -4.62
CA ALA A 10 8.10 4.29 -5.62
C ALA A 10 9.13 3.34 -4.96
N SER A 11 8.89 2.04 -5.06
CA SER A 11 9.68 1.05 -4.29
C SER A 11 11.14 0.95 -4.73
N LYS A 12 11.40 1.00 -6.05
CA LYS A 12 12.74 0.79 -6.64
C LYS A 12 12.95 1.68 -7.87
N PRO A 13 13.08 3.00 -7.70
CA PRO A 13 13.18 3.93 -8.83
C PRO A 13 14.37 3.61 -9.74
N ASP A 14 15.53 3.20 -9.19
CA ASP A 14 16.73 2.95 -9.98
C ASP A 14 16.58 1.72 -10.89
N SER A 15 15.91 0.66 -10.42
CA SER A 15 15.65 -0.50 -11.27
C SER A 15 14.60 -0.18 -12.33
N THR A 16 13.57 0.59 -11.95
CA THR A 16 12.55 1.06 -12.89
C THR A 16 13.18 1.91 -13.98
N ALA A 17 13.99 2.91 -13.60
CA ALA A 17 14.70 3.78 -14.54
C ALA A 17 15.58 3.00 -15.52
N ARG A 18 16.33 2.00 -15.04
CA ARG A 18 17.13 1.12 -15.91
C ARG A 18 16.26 0.28 -16.84
N GLN A 19 15.15 -0.26 -16.37
CA GLN A 19 14.21 -1.03 -17.20
C GLN A 19 13.58 -0.15 -18.29
N VAL A 20 13.18 1.07 -17.94
CA VAL A 20 12.69 2.07 -18.89
C VAL A 20 13.78 2.40 -19.91
N GLY A 21 15.00 2.70 -19.46
CA GLY A 21 16.13 2.98 -20.35
C GLY A 21 16.37 1.87 -21.38
N ALA A 22 16.38 0.61 -20.93
CA ALA A 22 16.54 -0.56 -21.80
C ALA A 22 15.42 -0.67 -22.85
N LEU A 23 14.16 -0.41 -22.48
CA LEU A 23 13.02 -0.48 -23.41
C LEU A 23 13.02 0.63 -24.47
N PHE A 24 13.63 1.78 -24.16
CA PHE A 24 13.77 2.90 -25.08
C PHE A 24 15.12 2.93 -25.82
N GLY A 25 16.02 1.98 -25.54
CA GLY A 25 17.37 1.97 -26.11
C GLY A 25 18.24 3.12 -25.62
N CYS A 26 17.94 3.66 -24.44
CA CYS A 26 18.70 4.75 -23.83
C CYS A 26 19.95 4.21 -23.12
N PRO A 27 21.14 4.81 -23.35
CA PRO A 27 22.36 4.42 -22.65
C PRO A 27 22.25 4.66 -21.13
N SER A 28 22.77 3.72 -20.33
CA SER A 28 22.77 3.81 -18.87
C SER A 28 23.70 4.90 -18.31
N ASP A 29 24.71 5.31 -19.09
CA ASP A 29 25.75 6.26 -18.66
C ASP A 29 25.40 7.73 -18.95
N THR A 30 24.33 7.96 -19.71
CA THR A 30 23.83 9.30 -20.07
C THR A 30 22.62 9.70 -19.24
N ASP A 31 22.30 10.99 -19.19
CA ASP A 31 21.04 11.46 -18.60
C ASP A 31 19.85 10.82 -19.33
N LEU A 32 19.25 9.82 -18.69
CA LEU A 32 18.09 9.08 -19.18
C LEU A 32 16.95 10.04 -19.58
N ALA A 33 16.80 11.16 -18.86
CA ALA A 33 15.76 12.13 -19.16
C ALA A 33 15.95 12.79 -20.53
N GLU A 34 17.19 13.06 -20.96
CA GLU A 34 17.45 13.64 -22.27
C GLU A 34 17.07 12.69 -23.40
N CYS A 35 17.41 11.40 -23.25
CA CYS A 35 17.03 10.38 -24.20
C CYS A 35 15.50 10.20 -24.28
N LEU A 36 14.83 10.10 -23.13
CA LEU A 36 13.38 9.92 -23.06
C LEU A 36 12.60 11.12 -23.64
N ARG A 37 13.12 12.35 -23.54
CA ARG A 37 12.50 13.54 -24.16
C ARG A 37 12.42 13.44 -25.69
N ARG A 38 13.28 12.64 -26.33
CA ARG A 38 13.27 12.43 -27.79
C ARG A 38 12.27 11.34 -28.21
N ALA A 39 11.78 10.53 -27.28
CA ALA A 39 10.81 9.49 -27.57
C ALA A 39 9.39 10.07 -27.71
N PRO A 40 8.54 9.50 -28.58
CA PRO A 40 7.15 9.94 -28.69
C PRO A 40 6.39 9.65 -27.40
N LEU A 41 5.61 10.62 -26.93
CA LEU A 41 4.83 10.53 -25.70
C LEU A 41 3.92 9.30 -25.68
N SER A 42 3.33 8.93 -26.82
CA SER A 42 2.49 7.73 -26.94
C SER A 42 3.22 6.44 -26.56
N LYS A 43 4.52 6.34 -26.88
CA LYS A 43 5.33 5.17 -26.51
C LYS A 43 5.63 5.15 -25.01
N ILE A 44 5.80 6.32 -24.39
CA ILE A 44 5.99 6.45 -22.93
C ILE A 44 4.71 6.10 -22.19
N LEU A 45 3.55 6.57 -22.66
CA LEU A 45 2.25 6.26 -22.06
C LEU A 45 1.82 4.80 -22.27
N ALA A 46 2.26 4.16 -23.35
CA ALA A 46 2.00 2.74 -23.61
C ALA A 46 2.90 1.80 -22.80
N LEU A 47 3.79 2.33 -21.96
CA LEU A 47 4.71 1.54 -21.17
C LEU A 47 3.98 0.83 -20.04
N ASP A 48 3.85 -0.49 -20.16
CA ASP A 48 3.29 -1.33 -19.10
C ASP A 48 4.43 -1.94 -18.25
N LEU A 49 4.72 -1.28 -17.13
CA LEU A 49 5.59 -1.84 -16.11
C LEU A 49 4.74 -2.47 -15.02
N GLN A 50 4.80 -3.80 -14.93
CA GLN A 50 4.07 -4.57 -13.94
C GLN A 50 4.55 -4.23 -12.53
N ALA A 51 3.68 -3.59 -11.75
CA ALA A 51 3.94 -3.26 -10.36
C ALA A 51 3.95 -4.53 -9.50
N PRO A 52 4.93 -4.70 -8.59
CA PRO A 52 4.78 -5.68 -7.53
C PRO A 52 3.50 -5.36 -6.75
N ARG A 53 2.71 -6.40 -6.44
CA ARG A 53 1.45 -6.22 -5.71
C ARG A 53 1.65 -5.40 -4.43
N PHE A 54 0.73 -4.48 -4.16
CA PHE A 54 0.73 -3.54 -3.02
C PHE A 54 1.77 -2.40 -3.07
N LEU A 55 2.58 -2.33 -4.13
CA LEU A 55 3.60 -1.29 -4.33
C LEU A 55 3.32 -0.49 -5.60
N SER A 56 3.88 0.71 -5.69
CA SER A 56 3.87 1.51 -6.91
C SER A 56 5.21 1.44 -7.65
N VAL A 57 5.13 1.45 -8.98
CA VAL A 57 6.30 1.56 -9.87
C VAL A 57 6.72 3.01 -10.02
N TYR A 58 5.73 3.87 -10.25
CA TYR A 58 5.89 5.31 -10.38
C TYR A 58 5.26 5.99 -9.18
N GLY A 59 5.95 6.99 -8.65
CA GLY A 59 5.47 7.77 -7.53
C GLY A 59 6.58 8.66 -6.97
N PRO A 60 6.27 9.40 -5.90
CA PRO A 60 7.27 10.08 -5.10
C PRO A 60 8.40 9.12 -4.70
N TRP A 61 9.62 9.64 -4.66
CA TRP A 61 10.77 8.92 -4.12
C TRP A 61 11.53 9.81 -3.15
N PHE A 62 12.04 9.19 -2.09
CA PHE A 62 12.79 9.85 -1.04
C PHE A 62 14.13 9.16 -0.86
N ALA A 63 15.21 9.94 -0.76
CA ALA A 63 16.54 9.40 -0.51
C ALA A 63 16.66 8.79 0.90
N THR A 64 15.88 9.32 1.84
CA THR A 64 15.77 8.81 3.22
C THR A 64 14.46 8.07 3.41
N ASP A 65 14.46 7.14 4.37
CA ASP A 65 13.25 6.43 4.78
C ASP A 65 12.10 7.42 5.12
N PRO A 66 10.86 7.16 4.66
CA PRO A 66 9.71 8.02 4.95
C PRO A 66 9.44 8.28 6.43
N GLN A 67 9.67 7.30 7.31
CA GLN A 67 9.47 7.49 8.76
C GLN A 67 10.49 8.47 9.31
N THR A 68 11.77 8.27 8.96
CA THR A 68 12.85 9.18 9.37
C THR A 68 12.61 10.61 8.86
N SER A 69 12.04 10.74 7.66
CA SER A 69 11.71 12.03 7.04
C SER A 69 10.57 12.75 7.78
N LEU A 70 9.55 12.01 8.23
CA LEU A 70 8.49 12.54 9.10
C LEU A 70 9.01 12.88 10.50
N ASP A 71 9.90 12.05 11.05
CA ASP A 71 10.51 12.31 12.35
C ASP A 71 11.33 13.61 12.35
N ARG A 72 11.95 13.95 11.22
CA ARG A 72 12.68 15.21 11.03
C ARG A 72 11.83 16.32 10.43
N ALA A 73 10.54 16.09 10.18
CA ALA A 73 9.67 17.10 9.60
C ALA A 73 9.64 18.33 10.52
N GLY A 74 9.98 19.50 9.94
CA GLY A 74 10.08 20.75 10.67
C GLY A 74 8.74 21.40 10.94
N ASP A 75 8.79 22.69 11.28
CA ASP A 75 7.64 23.49 11.70
C ASP A 75 6.50 23.51 10.68
N SER A 76 6.78 23.31 9.39
CA SER A 76 5.75 23.26 8.35
C SER A 76 4.76 22.10 8.53
N PHE A 77 5.21 20.97 9.07
CA PHE A 77 4.35 19.83 9.41
C PHE A 77 3.60 20.09 10.71
N ILE A 78 4.24 20.72 11.69
CA ILE A 78 3.67 20.92 13.04
C ILE A 78 2.65 22.07 13.07
N SER A 79 2.92 23.14 12.34
CA SER A 79 2.12 24.37 12.35
C SER A 79 0.77 24.26 11.66
N ARG A 80 0.54 23.21 10.86
CA ARG A 80 -0.67 23.05 10.05
C ARG A 80 -1.64 22.08 10.73
N PRO A 81 -2.92 22.43 10.89
CA PRO A 81 -3.91 21.45 11.33
C PRO A 81 -4.08 20.36 10.27
N VAL A 82 -4.16 19.09 10.70
CA VAL A 82 -4.32 17.94 9.81
C VAL A 82 -5.57 17.16 10.18
N MET A 83 -6.36 16.77 9.18
CA MET A 83 -7.45 15.82 9.32
C MET A 83 -7.09 14.55 8.55
N VAL A 84 -7.20 13.41 9.22
CA VAL A 84 -6.94 12.08 8.67
C VAL A 84 -8.25 11.29 8.63
N GLY A 85 -8.57 10.74 7.46
CA GLY A 85 -9.72 9.86 7.26
C GLY A 85 -9.29 8.44 6.89
N VAL A 86 -10.00 7.46 7.43
CA VAL A 86 -9.89 6.03 7.07
C VAL A 86 -11.29 5.43 6.85
N VAL A 87 -11.38 4.39 6.02
CA VAL A 87 -12.59 3.56 5.84
C VAL A 87 -12.38 2.15 6.39
N SER A 88 -13.46 1.41 6.62
CA SER A 88 -13.39 0.05 7.17
C SER A 88 -12.76 -0.97 6.21
N THR A 89 -12.90 -0.77 4.89
CA THR A 89 -12.38 -1.69 3.86
C THR A 89 -11.55 -0.95 2.81
N GLU A 90 -10.37 -0.49 3.21
CA GLU A 90 -9.40 0.20 2.34
C GLU A 90 -8.85 -0.73 1.24
N SER A 91 -8.74 -2.02 1.53
CA SER A 91 -8.11 -3.03 0.65
C SER A 91 -9.07 -3.67 -0.36
N TYR A 92 -10.31 -3.18 -0.49
CA TYR A 92 -11.32 -3.76 -1.39
C TYR A 92 -10.79 -3.94 -2.82
N LEU A 93 -10.03 -2.96 -3.33
CA LEU A 93 -9.47 -2.95 -4.68
C LEU A 93 -8.25 -3.87 -4.85
N ASP A 94 -7.75 -4.49 -3.78
CA ASP A 94 -6.63 -5.45 -3.86
C ASP A 94 -7.06 -6.86 -4.29
N LEU A 95 -8.38 -7.10 -4.33
CA LEU A 95 -8.99 -8.36 -4.75
C LEU A 95 -9.66 -8.20 -6.12
N ASN A 96 -9.68 -9.29 -6.89
CA ASN A 96 -10.45 -9.35 -8.11
C ASN A 96 -11.94 -9.63 -7.84
N SER A 97 -12.81 -9.43 -8.83
CA SER A 97 -14.26 -9.60 -8.71
C SER A 97 -14.68 -10.98 -8.21
N HIS A 98 -14.01 -12.05 -8.68
CA HIS A 98 -14.30 -13.42 -8.24
C HIS A 98 -13.97 -13.62 -6.75
N GLN A 99 -12.82 -13.14 -6.30
CA GLN A 99 -12.40 -13.20 -4.90
C GLN A 99 -13.33 -12.40 -3.99
N VAL A 100 -13.80 -11.25 -4.47
CA VAL A 100 -14.77 -10.42 -3.76
C VAL A 100 -16.09 -11.17 -3.62
N GLN A 101 -16.62 -11.77 -4.70
CA GLN A 101 -17.96 -12.37 -4.68
C GLN A 101 -18.01 -13.72 -3.96
N LEU A 102 -17.04 -14.61 -4.21
CA LEU A 102 -17.09 -16.00 -3.74
C LEU A 102 -16.17 -16.26 -2.54
N GLY A 103 -15.31 -15.30 -2.20
CA GLY A 103 -14.26 -15.50 -1.23
C GLY A 103 -13.15 -16.40 -1.75
N PHE A 104 -12.36 -16.96 -0.85
CA PHE A 104 -11.26 -17.85 -1.21
C PHE A 104 -10.81 -18.75 -0.07
N GLU A 105 -10.11 -19.82 -0.44
CA GLU A 105 -9.55 -20.82 0.47
C GLU A 105 -8.31 -20.35 1.22
N GLU A 106 -7.95 -21.07 2.27
CA GLU A 106 -6.80 -20.76 3.14
C GLU A 106 -5.48 -20.65 2.40
N ASP A 107 -5.26 -21.48 1.38
CA ASP A 107 -4.05 -21.43 0.56
C ASP A 107 -3.93 -20.10 -0.18
N GLN A 108 -5.05 -19.59 -0.68
CA GLN A 108 -5.08 -18.31 -1.38
C GLN A 108 -4.90 -17.14 -0.40
N ARG A 109 -5.56 -17.17 0.77
CA ARG A 109 -5.27 -16.24 1.89
C ARG A 109 -3.77 -16.20 2.18
N ASN A 110 -3.18 -17.37 2.40
CA ASN A 110 -1.77 -17.48 2.78
C ASN A 110 -0.84 -16.92 1.69
N ARG A 111 -1.14 -17.15 0.41
CA ARG A 111 -0.40 -16.56 -0.72
C ARG A 111 -0.52 -15.03 -0.74
N ILE A 112 -1.72 -14.50 -0.54
CA ILE A 112 -2.00 -13.05 -0.50
C ILE A 112 -1.18 -12.40 0.62
N LEU A 113 -1.29 -12.88 1.86
CA LEU A 113 -0.60 -12.33 3.02
C LEU A 113 0.93 -12.46 2.90
N ARG A 114 1.44 -13.60 2.44
CA ARG A 114 2.90 -13.75 2.19
C ARG A 114 3.41 -12.78 1.14
N THR A 115 2.64 -12.55 0.08
CA THR A 115 2.99 -11.56 -0.96
C THR A 115 3.04 -10.16 -0.37
N PHE A 116 2.05 -9.79 0.43
CA PHE A 116 2.00 -8.50 1.12
C PHE A 116 3.22 -8.30 2.02
N ILE A 117 3.52 -9.29 2.88
CA ILE A 117 4.61 -9.20 3.84
C ILE A 117 5.97 -9.15 3.13
N ARG A 118 6.19 -10.00 2.12
CA ARG A 118 7.44 -10.01 1.35
C ARG A 118 7.70 -8.71 0.61
N ASN A 119 6.64 -8.05 0.14
CA ASN A 119 6.78 -6.80 -0.61
C ASN A 119 6.92 -5.59 0.32
N THR A 120 6.39 -5.66 1.54
CA THR A 120 6.35 -4.53 2.48
C THR A 120 7.49 -4.54 3.51
N TYR A 121 7.98 -5.71 3.90
CA TYR A 121 8.98 -5.89 4.96
C TYR A 121 10.25 -6.57 4.44
N LEU A 122 11.36 -6.32 5.14
CA LEU A 122 12.69 -6.86 4.77
C LEU A 122 13.11 -8.07 5.62
N TYR A 123 12.71 -8.13 6.89
CA TYR A 123 13.20 -9.10 7.87
C TYR A 123 12.04 -9.85 8.55
N HIS A 124 12.35 -11.03 9.11
CA HIS A 124 11.42 -11.85 9.91
C HIS A 124 10.09 -12.16 9.21
N LEU A 125 10.14 -12.43 7.90
CA LEU A 125 8.95 -12.57 7.07
C LEU A 125 8.05 -13.73 7.50
N ASN A 126 8.64 -14.82 8.01
CA ASN A 126 7.89 -16.00 8.44
C ASN A 126 7.17 -15.78 9.78
N GLU A 127 7.85 -15.11 10.70
CA GLU A 127 7.33 -14.73 12.01
C GLU A 127 6.21 -13.71 11.84
N LEU A 128 6.44 -12.64 11.08
CA LEU A 128 5.41 -11.64 10.74
C LEU A 128 4.19 -12.30 10.10
N PHE A 129 4.40 -13.20 9.13
CA PHE A 129 3.30 -13.92 8.50
C PHE A 129 2.50 -14.76 9.51
N SER A 130 3.19 -15.44 10.43
CA SER A 130 2.55 -16.28 11.44
C SER A 130 1.75 -15.43 12.43
N THR A 131 2.29 -14.28 12.85
CA THR A 131 1.61 -13.34 13.75
C THR A 131 0.39 -12.71 13.09
N VAL A 132 0.51 -12.16 11.87
CA VAL A 132 -0.61 -11.56 11.15
C VAL A 132 -1.71 -12.59 10.90
N ARG A 133 -1.33 -13.80 10.46
CA ARG A 133 -2.31 -14.88 10.27
C ARG A 133 -3.04 -15.20 11.57
N ASN A 134 -2.33 -15.26 12.70
CA ASN A 134 -2.93 -15.58 13.99
C ASN A 134 -3.88 -14.49 14.49
N GLU A 135 -3.50 -13.22 14.32
CA GLU A 135 -4.28 -12.06 14.75
C GLU A 135 -5.62 -11.98 14.00
N TYR A 136 -5.60 -12.15 12.67
CA TYR A 136 -6.80 -12.08 11.83
C TYR A 136 -7.45 -13.45 11.60
N THR A 137 -7.29 -14.38 12.53
CA THR A 137 -8.07 -15.63 12.54
C THR A 137 -9.13 -15.53 13.62
N ASP A 138 -10.41 -15.61 13.23
CA ASP A 138 -11.54 -15.67 14.15
C ASP A 138 -11.61 -17.08 14.78
N TRP A 139 -11.04 -17.21 15.98
CA TRP A 139 -10.97 -18.48 16.71
C TRP A 139 -12.32 -18.90 17.31
N ASP A 140 -13.31 -18.02 17.36
CA ASP A 140 -14.65 -18.33 17.88
C ASP A 140 -15.50 -19.10 16.86
N LYS A 141 -15.13 -19.07 15.57
CA LYS A 141 -15.82 -19.78 14.49
C LYS A 141 -15.09 -21.07 14.11
N PRO A 142 -15.64 -22.27 14.40
CA PRO A 142 -14.99 -23.54 14.07
C PRO A 142 -15.03 -23.86 12.57
N ILE A 143 -15.97 -23.27 11.83
CA ILE A 143 -16.12 -23.48 10.39
C ILE A 143 -15.43 -22.35 9.65
N ILE A 144 -14.43 -22.72 8.86
CA ILE A 144 -13.70 -21.81 8.00
C ILE A 144 -14.49 -21.67 6.70
N HIS A 145 -15.25 -20.58 6.58
CA HIS A 145 -16.00 -20.24 5.36
C HIS A 145 -15.18 -19.32 4.45
N PRO A 146 -15.19 -19.50 3.11
CA PRO A 146 -14.41 -18.67 2.17
C PRO A 146 -14.67 -17.16 2.29
N ILE A 147 -15.89 -16.77 2.65
CA ILE A 147 -16.28 -15.37 2.88
C ILE A 147 -15.64 -14.81 4.15
N ASN A 148 -15.62 -15.58 5.24
CA ASN A 148 -14.95 -15.15 6.48
C ASN A 148 -13.45 -14.99 6.25
N LEU A 149 -12.83 -15.91 5.49
CA LEU A 149 -11.42 -15.80 5.10
C LEU A 149 -11.16 -14.54 4.26
N ARG A 150 -12.05 -14.24 3.30
CA ARG A 150 -11.99 -13.01 2.50
C ARG A 150 -12.04 -11.78 3.39
N ASP A 151 -13.00 -11.70 4.29
CA ASP A 151 -13.23 -10.52 5.12
C ASP A 151 -12.07 -10.28 6.11
N SER A 152 -11.62 -11.32 6.81
CA SER A 152 -10.44 -11.20 7.69
C SER A 152 -9.16 -10.86 6.91
N THR A 153 -9.03 -11.30 5.66
CA THR A 153 -7.90 -10.92 4.81
C THR A 153 -7.99 -9.46 4.37
N LEU A 154 -9.19 -8.99 4.03
CA LEU A 154 -9.42 -7.58 3.69
C LEU A 154 -9.11 -6.67 4.87
N GLU A 155 -9.49 -7.06 6.08
CA GLU A 155 -9.16 -6.36 7.32
C GLU A 155 -7.65 -6.29 7.53
N ALA A 156 -6.96 -7.45 7.46
CA ALA A 156 -5.51 -7.54 7.60
C ALA A 156 -4.74 -6.66 6.60
N LEU A 157 -5.20 -6.61 5.35
CA LEU A 157 -4.60 -5.76 4.32
C LEU A 157 -4.90 -4.28 4.59
N SER A 158 -6.17 -3.94 4.86
CA SER A 158 -6.60 -2.56 5.12
C SER A 158 -5.79 -1.94 6.25
N ASP A 159 -5.63 -2.70 7.34
CA ASP A 159 -4.81 -2.30 8.47
C ASP A 159 -3.33 -2.21 8.12
N GLY A 160 -2.80 -3.23 7.45
CA GLY A 160 -1.38 -3.34 7.14
C GLY A 160 -0.84 -2.24 6.23
N HIS A 161 -1.54 -1.92 5.14
CA HIS A 161 -1.05 -0.95 4.16
C HIS A 161 -1.65 0.46 4.31
N THR A 162 -2.82 0.62 4.94
CA THR A 162 -3.48 1.93 5.07
C THR A 162 -3.71 2.33 6.51
N VAL A 163 -4.62 1.69 7.25
CA VAL A 163 -5.14 2.21 8.53
C VAL A 163 -4.04 2.37 9.57
N SER A 164 -3.20 1.35 9.79
CA SER A 164 -2.07 1.43 10.74
C SER A 164 -1.12 2.58 10.42
N ARG A 165 -0.85 2.80 9.12
CA ARG A 165 0.05 3.86 8.63
C ARG A 165 -0.56 5.26 8.81
N MET A 166 -1.87 5.38 8.59
CA MET A 166 -2.62 6.63 8.83
C MET A 166 -2.69 6.97 10.32
N VAL A 167 -2.96 5.98 11.17
CA VAL A 167 -2.97 6.14 12.63
C VAL A 167 -1.58 6.51 13.13
N HIS A 168 -0.52 5.86 12.63
CA HIS A 168 0.85 6.20 12.99
C HIS A 168 1.20 7.65 12.63
N LEU A 169 0.87 8.10 11.41
CA LEU A 169 1.03 9.51 11.02
C LEU A 169 0.28 10.46 11.97
N THR A 170 -0.97 10.11 12.30
CA THR A 170 -1.83 10.89 13.21
C THR A 170 -1.19 11.03 14.58
N VAL A 171 -0.62 9.94 15.11
CA VAL A 171 0.09 9.94 16.40
C VAL A 171 1.37 10.77 16.35
N LEU A 172 2.14 10.66 15.26
CA LEU A 172 3.37 11.45 15.09
C LEU A 172 3.07 12.96 15.04
N HIS A 173 1.98 13.34 14.36
CA HIS A 173 1.54 14.73 14.26
C HIS A 173 1.00 15.25 15.59
N SER A 174 0.11 14.51 16.25
CA SER A 174 -0.53 14.95 17.50
C SER A 174 0.44 15.04 18.67
N ARG A 175 1.43 14.13 18.77
CA ARG A 175 2.46 14.16 19.81
C ARG A 175 3.33 15.41 19.81
N ARG A 176 3.37 16.14 18.68
CA ARG A 176 4.13 17.39 18.55
C ARG A 176 3.32 18.63 18.95
N GLY A 177 2.10 18.44 19.47
CA GLY A 177 1.22 19.54 19.88
C GLY A 177 0.38 20.13 18.74
N SER A 178 0.42 19.52 17.55
CA SER A 178 -0.33 19.98 16.39
C SER A 178 -1.81 19.61 16.48
N THR A 179 -2.68 20.47 15.97
CA THR A 179 -4.12 20.19 15.91
C THR A 179 -4.38 19.07 14.92
N THR A 180 -4.91 17.94 15.39
CA THR A 180 -5.09 16.72 14.58
C THR A 180 -6.48 16.14 14.78
N PHE A 181 -7.16 15.82 13.69
CA PHE A 181 -8.47 15.17 13.70
C PHE A 181 -8.37 13.81 13.02
N LEU A 182 -9.02 12.79 13.59
CA LEU A 182 -9.14 11.46 13.01
C LEU A 182 -10.62 11.17 12.74
N LEU A 183 -10.92 10.73 11.52
CA LEU A 183 -12.26 10.37 11.06
C LEU A 183 -12.25 8.91 10.60
N HIS A 184 -13.24 8.14 11.05
CA HIS A 184 -13.57 6.84 10.48
C HIS A 184 -14.88 6.95 9.70
N PHE A 185 -14.82 6.70 8.40
CA PHE A 185 -15.98 6.74 7.52
C PHE A 185 -16.51 5.31 7.32
N ASN A 186 -17.69 5.06 7.87
CA ASN A 186 -18.33 3.74 7.90
C ASN A 186 -19.67 3.71 7.16
N HIS A 187 -19.88 4.61 6.19
CA HIS A 187 -21.09 4.60 5.38
C HIS A 187 -20.84 3.90 4.05
N GLN A 188 -21.61 2.86 3.77
CA GLN A 188 -21.60 2.18 2.48
C GLN A 188 -22.82 2.61 1.66
N THR A 189 -22.60 3.03 0.42
CA THR A 189 -23.70 3.41 -0.48
C THR A 189 -24.44 2.16 -0.96
N ARG A 190 -25.73 2.31 -1.28
CA ARG A 190 -26.58 1.17 -1.71
C ARG A 190 -26.19 0.59 -3.08
N GLU A 191 -25.36 1.29 -3.84
CA GLU A 191 -24.95 0.94 -5.21
C GLU A 191 -23.58 0.23 -5.27
N THR A 192 -23.02 -0.20 -4.13
CA THR A 192 -21.70 -0.87 -4.14
C THR A 192 -21.79 -2.36 -4.43
N ASP A 193 -20.88 -2.88 -5.26
CA ASP A 193 -20.71 -4.32 -5.53
C ASP A 193 -20.20 -5.12 -4.32
N TYR A 194 -19.66 -4.43 -3.31
CA TYR A 194 -19.29 -5.04 -2.04
C TYR A 194 -20.52 -5.15 -1.15
N ILE A 195 -20.83 -6.35 -0.66
CA ILE A 195 -21.87 -6.55 0.35
C ILE A 195 -21.14 -6.92 1.64
N GLN A 196 -21.16 -6.00 2.61
CA GLN A 196 -20.69 -6.24 3.98
C GLN A 196 -21.66 -7.14 4.75
#